data_AF-A0A6B2SH32-F1
#
_entry.id   AF-A0A6B2SH32-F1
#
_cell.length_a   1.000
_cell.length_b   1.000
_cell.length_c   1.000
_cell.angle_alpha   90.00
_cell.angle_beta   90.00
_cell.angle_gamma   90.00
#
_symmetry.space_group_name_H-M   'P 1'
#
loop_
_entity.id
_entity.type
_entity.pdbx_description
1 polymer ?
#
loop_
_entity_poly.entity_id
_entity_poly.type
_entity_poly.pdbx_seq_one_letter_code
_entity_poly.pdbx_strand_id
1 'polypeptide(L)'
;TRQARAADRATATWARAHAADLRRLAGQISALDDLAPEACPAQTALHTALGAADAAELVAPLTDMRPYLDARHTGLVASLDALEDRRTTKAATDD
;
A
#
# COMPACT_ATOMS: atom_id res chain seq x y z
N THR A 1 -7.81 -22.50 3.71
CA THR A 1 -9.28 -22.49 3.48
C THR A 1 -9.60 -21.82 2.15
N ARG A 2 -10.74 -22.11 1.53
CA ARG A 2 -11.14 -21.53 0.22
C ARG A 2 -11.37 -20.01 0.28
N GLN A 3 -11.87 -19.53 1.42
CA GLN A 3 -12.14 -18.12 1.68
C GLN A 3 -10.87 -17.26 1.67
N ALA A 4 -9.76 -17.75 2.24
CA ALA A 4 -8.47 -17.05 2.21
C ALA A 4 -7.98 -16.79 0.77
N ARG A 5 -8.17 -17.78 -0.13
CA ARG A 5 -7.82 -17.63 -1.56
C ARG A 5 -8.75 -16.67 -2.30
N ALA A 6 -10.00 -16.52 -1.86
CA ALA A 6 -10.94 -15.58 -2.46
C ALA A 6 -10.58 -14.14 -2.08
N ALA A 7 -10.30 -13.89 -0.80
CA ALA A 7 -9.85 -12.60 -0.29
C ALA A 7 -8.53 -12.14 -0.93
N ASP A 8 -7.61 -13.08 -1.17
CA ASP A 8 -6.34 -12.80 -1.84
C ASP A 8 -6.54 -12.40 -3.31
N ARG A 9 -7.40 -13.11 -4.05
CA ARG A 9 -7.76 -12.73 -5.43
C ARG A 9 -8.47 -11.38 -5.50
N ALA A 10 -9.40 -11.10 -4.57
CA ALA A 10 -10.08 -9.81 -4.52
C ALA A 10 -9.08 -8.67 -4.26
N THR A 11 -8.13 -8.88 -3.34
CA THR A 11 -7.02 -7.96 -3.07
C THR A 11 -6.19 -7.72 -4.32
N ALA A 12 -5.79 -8.78 -5.03
CA ALA A 12 -4.98 -8.65 -6.23
C ALA A 12 -5.73 -7.97 -7.38
N THR A 13 -7.02 -8.24 -7.56
CA THR A 13 -7.86 -7.56 -8.56
C THR A 13 -8.01 -6.07 -8.24
N TRP A 14 -8.27 -5.73 -6.98
CA TRP A 14 -8.34 -4.34 -6.54
C TRP A 14 -6.99 -3.63 -6.72
N ALA A 15 -5.89 -4.25 -6.32
CA ALA A 15 -4.56 -3.66 -6.45
C ALA A 15 -4.20 -3.41 -7.92
N ARG A 16 -4.57 -4.32 -8.83
CA ARG A 16 -4.38 -4.11 -10.26
C ARG A 16 -5.23 -2.97 -10.81
N ALA A 17 -6.46 -2.80 -10.32
CA ALA A 17 -7.32 -1.67 -10.69
C ALA A 17 -6.81 -0.31 -10.16
N HIS A 18 -6.13 -0.31 -9.01
CA HIS A 18 -5.57 0.87 -8.35
C HIS A 18 -4.04 0.99 -8.50
N ALA A 19 -3.48 0.29 -9.48
CA ALA A 19 -2.04 0.10 -9.61
C ALA A 19 -1.26 1.40 -9.84
N ALA A 20 -1.87 2.37 -10.53
CA ALA A 20 -1.29 3.70 -10.74
C ALA A 20 -1.19 4.50 -9.44
N ASP A 21 -2.26 4.50 -8.64
CA ASP A 21 -2.30 5.20 -7.35
C ASP A 21 -1.31 4.58 -6.34
N LEU A 22 -1.28 3.24 -6.27
CA LEU A 22 -0.32 2.50 -5.43
C LEU A 22 1.13 2.84 -5.78
N ARG A 23 1.48 2.83 -7.07
CA ARG A 23 2.84 3.17 -7.52
C ARG A 23 3.18 4.63 -7.29
N ARG A 24 2.21 5.54 -7.47
CA ARG A 24 2.40 6.96 -7.17
C ARG A 24 2.71 7.17 -5.69
N LEU A 25 1.93 6.58 -4.79
CA LEU A 25 2.14 6.70 -3.33
C LEU A 25 3.47 6.06 -2.92
N ALA A 26 3.77 4.87 -3.43
CA ALA A 26 5.04 4.20 -3.18
C ALA A 26 6.23 5.06 -3.64
N GLY A 27 6.14 5.68 -4.82
CA GLY A 27 7.15 6.62 -5.32
C GLY A 27 7.33 7.83 -4.39
N GLN A 28 6.24 8.43 -3.93
CA GLN A 28 6.29 9.57 -3.01
C GLN A 28 6.92 9.20 -1.66
N ILE A 29 6.55 8.05 -1.09
CA ILE A 29 7.13 7.54 0.18
C ILE A 29 8.60 7.18 -0.01
N SER A 30 8.98 6.63 -1.17
CA SER A 30 10.38 6.27 -1.47
C SER A 30 11.30 7.48 -1.64
N ALA A 31 10.74 8.66 -1.94
CA ALA A 31 11.46 9.92 -2.04
C ALA A 31 11.57 10.66 -0.69
N LEU A 32 11.09 10.07 0.41
CA LEU A 32 11.26 10.65 1.74
C LEU A 32 12.64 10.28 2.30
N ASP A 33 13.50 11.29 2.43
CA ASP A 33 14.86 11.14 2.97
C ASP A 33 14.90 11.26 4.51
N ASP A 34 13.85 11.81 5.13
CA ASP A 34 13.78 12.12 6.56
C ASP A 34 13.06 11.03 7.39
N LEU A 35 13.12 9.76 6.97
CA LEU A 35 12.48 8.67 7.71
C LEU A 35 13.29 8.23 8.93
N ALA A 36 12.60 7.81 9.98
CA ALA A 36 13.22 7.21 11.15
C ALA A 36 14.03 5.94 10.76
N PRO A 37 15.19 5.67 11.39
CA PRO A 37 16.03 4.52 11.04
C PRO A 37 15.30 3.16 11.20
N GLU A 38 14.27 3.10 12.03
CA GLU A 38 13.38 1.95 12.19
C GLU A 38 12.56 1.64 10.92
N ALA A 39 12.39 2.62 10.02
CA ALA A 39 11.68 2.47 8.75
C ALA A 39 12.54 1.87 7.63
N CYS A 40 13.88 1.80 7.78
CA CYS A 40 14.80 1.23 6.80
C CYS A 40 14.37 -0.15 6.23
N PRO A 41 13.97 -1.15 7.05
CA PRO A 41 13.49 -2.43 6.52
C PRO A 41 12.22 -2.28 5.69
N ALA A 42 11.25 -1.46 6.15
CA ALA A 42 10.02 -1.19 5.41
C ALA A 42 10.30 -0.44 4.09
N GLN A 43 11.29 0.48 4.08
CA GLN A 43 11.74 1.20 2.89
C GLN A 43 12.37 0.28 1.86
N THR A 44 13.18 -0.67 2.33
CA THR A 44 13.80 -1.69 1.46
C THR A 44 12.73 -2.61 0.85
N ALA A 45 11.73 -3.02 1.64
CA ALA A 45 10.61 -3.82 1.16
C ALA A 45 9.77 -3.05 0.12
N LEU A 46 9.49 -1.76 0.38
CA LEU A 46 8.79 -0.89 -0.56
C LEU A 46 9.55 -0.73 -1.87
N HIS A 47 10.88 -0.51 -1.80
CA HIS A 47 11.71 -0.38 -2.99
C HIS A 47 11.74 -1.69 -3.82
N THR A 48 11.78 -2.84 -3.14
CA THR A 48 11.70 -4.15 -3.80
C THR A 48 10.36 -4.33 -4.51
N ALA A 49 9.25 -4.00 -3.84
CA ALA A 49 7.90 -4.11 -4.39
C ALA A 49 7.63 -3.14 -5.55
N LEU A 50 8.31 -1.98 -5.61
CA LEU A 50 8.25 -1.08 -6.76
C LEU A 50 8.78 -1.74 -8.05
N GLY A 51 9.75 -2.65 -7.93
CA GLY A 51 10.26 -3.45 -9.04
C GLY A 51 9.40 -4.67 -9.37
N ALA A 52 8.38 -4.98 -8.57
CA ALA A 52 7.55 -6.16 -8.77
C ALA A 52 6.56 -5.99 -9.93
N ALA A 53 6.23 -7.11 -10.58
CA ALA A 53 5.27 -7.14 -11.67
C ALA A 53 3.85 -6.85 -11.19
N ASP A 54 3.51 -7.29 -9.96
CA ASP A 54 2.17 -7.15 -9.41
C ASP A 54 2.05 -5.97 -8.44
N ALA A 55 1.04 -5.13 -8.65
CA ALA A 55 0.73 -4.04 -7.74
C ALA A 55 0.20 -4.54 -6.38
N ALA A 56 -0.27 -5.80 -6.30
CA ALA A 56 -0.66 -6.42 -5.03
C ALA A 56 0.50 -6.48 -4.03
N GLU A 57 1.73 -6.60 -4.52
CA GLU A 57 2.95 -6.64 -3.71
C GLU A 57 3.27 -5.29 -3.05
N LEU A 58 2.69 -4.19 -3.54
CA LEU A 58 2.86 -2.86 -2.93
C LEU A 58 1.98 -2.66 -1.69
N VAL A 59 0.90 -3.43 -1.54
CA VAL A 59 -0.09 -3.20 -0.47
C VAL A 59 0.53 -3.41 0.92
N ALA A 60 1.21 -4.54 1.13
CA ALA A 60 1.87 -4.84 2.40
C ALA A 60 2.93 -3.80 2.81
N PRO A 61 3.93 -3.46 1.98
CA PRO A 61 4.95 -2.48 2.35
C PRO A 61 4.39 -1.06 2.52
N LEU A 62 3.31 -0.68 1.82
CA LEU A 62 2.63 0.60 2.08
C LEU A 62 1.95 0.63 3.45
N THR A 63 1.31 -0.46 3.86
CA THR A 63 0.72 -0.58 5.21
C THR A 63 1.80 -0.58 6.29
N ASP A 64 2.92 -1.28 6.06
CA ASP A 64 4.06 -1.33 6.99
C ASP A 64 4.75 0.04 7.15
N MET A 65 4.65 0.91 6.14
CA MET A 65 5.19 2.28 6.20
C MET A 65 4.36 3.23 7.05
N ARG A 66 3.07 2.96 7.22
CA ARG A 66 2.12 3.84 7.93
C ARG A 66 2.54 4.25 9.34
N PRO A 67 3.06 3.38 10.22
CA PRO A 67 3.54 3.78 11.55
C PRO A 67 4.77 4.71 11.53
N TYR A 68 5.51 4.76 10.42
CA TYR A 68 6.70 5.60 10.28
C TYR A 68 6.42 6.96 9.64
N LEU A 69 5.20 7.18 9.14
CA LEU A 69 4.76 8.48 8.63
C LEU A 69 4.35 9.38 9.79
N ASP A 70 5.18 10.38 10.07
CA ASP A 70 4.94 11.35 11.13
C ASP A 70 3.94 12.47 10.74
N ALA A 71 3.77 13.46 11.63
CA ALA A 71 2.89 14.59 11.42
C ALA A 71 3.25 15.47 10.19
N ARG A 72 4.48 15.37 9.67
CA ARG A 72 4.92 16.08 8.45
C ARG A 72 4.33 15.42 7.20
N HIS A 73 3.95 14.16 7.30
CA HIS A 73 3.45 13.34 6.19
C HIS A 73 1.94 13.07 6.25
N THR A 74 1.17 13.90 6.98
CA THR A 74 -0.30 13.74 7.15
C THR A 74 -1.06 13.64 5.83
N GLY A 75 -0.63 14.32 4.77
CA GLY A 75 -1.24 14.20 3.44
C GLY A 75 -1.04 12.83 2.78
N LEU A 76 0.09 12.16 3.03
CA LEU A 76 0.34 10.79 2.56
C LEU A 76 -0.49 9.79 3.35
N VAL A 77 -0.57 9.96 4.67
CA VAL A 77 -1.44 9.14 5.54
C VAL A 77 -2.89 9.25 5.09
N ALA A 78 -3.42 10.46 4.90
CA ALA A 78 -4.79 10.66 4.42
C ALA A 78 -5.05 10.02 3.03
N SER A 79 -4.04 10.03 2.15
CA SER A 79 -4.15 9.40 0.83
C SER A 79 -4.17 7.87 0.93
N LEU A 80 -3.38 7.29 1.83
CA LEU A 80 -3.42 5.85 2.14
C LEU A 80 -4.76 5.45 2.75
N ASP A 81 -5.26 6.23 3.71
CA ASP A 81 -6.55 6.00 4.36
C ASP A 81 -7.70 6.02 3.34
N ALA A 82 -7.73 7.03 2.46
CA ALA A 82 -8.74 7.12 1.40
C ALA A 82 -8.66 5.96 0.39
N LEU A 83 -7.47 5.39 0.19
CA LEU A 83 -7.28 4.22 -0.67
C LEU A 83 -7.77 2.94 0.03
N GLU A 84 -7.52 2.79 1.33
CA GLU A 84 -8.04 1.70 2.16
C GLU A 84 -9.57 1.75 2.29
N ASP A 85 -10.16 2.92 2.49
CA ASP A 85 -11.62 3.11 2.52
C ASP A 85 -12.27 2.67 1.20
N ARG A 86 -11.60 2.92 0.08
CA ARG A 86 -12.06 2.47 -1.24
C ARG A 86 -11.96 0.96 -1.40
N ARG A 87 -10.93 0.34 -0.81
CA ARG A 87 -10.75 -1.11 -0.79
C ARG A 87 -11.85 -1.80 0.01
N THR A 88 -12.18 -1.27 1.19
CA THR A 88 -13.25 -1.82 2.05
C THR A 88 -14.63 -1.61 1.43
N THR A 89 -14.87 -0.47 0.78
CA THR A 89 -16.12 -0.22 0.04
C THR A 89 -16.32 -1.21 -1.11
N LYS A 90 -15.25 -1.54 -1.86
CA LYS A 90 -15.31 -2.54 -2.93
C LYS A 90 -15.62 -3.94 -2.38
N ALA A 91 -15.00 -4.33 -1.26
CA ALA A 91 -15.26 -5.62 -0.63
C ALA A 91 -16.74 -5.76 -0.20
N ALA A 92 -17.39 -4.67 0.20
CA ALA A 92 -18.81 -4.66 0.55
C ALA A 92 -19.77 -4.72 -0.66
N THR A 93 -19.27 -4.52 -1.89
CA THR A 93 -20.08 -4.59 -3.12
C THR A 93 -19.97 -5.96 -3.82
N ASP A 94 -19.00 -6.79 -3.40
CA ASP A 94 -18.71 -8.12 -3.97
C ASP A 94 -19.27 -9.28 -3.09
N ASP A 95 -19.96 -8.95 -2.00
CA ASP A 95 -20.70 -9.85 -1.09
C ASP A 95 -22.21 -9.67 -1.28
#